data_AF-A0A0B1SQ80-F1
#
_entry.id   AF-A0A0B1SQ80-F1
#
_cell.length_a   1.000
_cell.length_b   1.000
_cell.length_c   1.000
_cell.angle_alpha   90.00
_cell.angle_beta   90.00
_cell.angle_gamma   90.00
#
_symmetry.space_group_name_H-M   'P 1'
#
loop_
_entity.id
_entity.type
_entity.pdbx_description
1 polymer ?
#
loop_
_entity_poly.entity_id
_entity_poly.type
_entity_poly.pdbx_seq_one_letter_code
_entity_poly.pdbx_strand_id
1 'polypeptide(L)'
;MPMARIVIRVTMEKDGKKVVAVRSSIDISNQLPHQLAVFSAEEEQELMIIPPSQSQPVPLPFAHCQFLVKPEGCHVREKAAITWKDVRVAGETLNRTEYLESFPNRDTYWLCTSIRREHYPDHEGLPGHSVCIVAPLTIQNLLPIDVEIHILDHVYPVAAGKNHMITTVDITKTLAIRVVTDRLQTVQECYISKSSIGEGQLVSLRLRDGNGRPLDMYGNVRLGVGGSISLSLWVPYWIVNKSGIPLILKQEAADSEAAGQMAEHEQAKDRHPLMFSFADDGCPKIVLIDEERASEHVHIASQCSLVWNENYEDCRQMCIRRSDVRHWSCPFRIDRIGSFHITMRDADETPRFVRVEIILNSAVFCVTFTDAEYYPPPIRIENLSDVPVLYQQQSEGPIGQHLRTICKAKSHIDYAWDDLYGSKRIVLQVYENKSHVYDPSIKGIGPQLVYENHMYIQLFASFSSASISKRTEENELVLETLQKGKVILNKQNRQRESTVDIVQRRVHREYWDDV
;
A
#
# COMPACT_ATOMS: atom_id res chain seq x y z
N MET A 1 43.00 38.80 -3.57
CA MET A 1 41.99 37.93 -2.95
C MET A 1 42.18 36.53 -3.50
N PRO A 2 42.09 35.47 -2.68
CA PRO A 2 42.08 34.11 -3.18
C PRO A 2 40.90 33.92 -4.15
N MET A 3 41.11 33.14 -5.21
CA MET A 3 40.04 32.84 -6.17
C MET A 3 39.01 31.91 -5.53
N ALA A 4 37.73 32.27 -5.60
CA ALA A 4 36.62 31.46 -5.11
C ALA A 4 35.73 31.00 -6.27
N ARG A 5 35.27 29.75 -6.21
CA ARG A 5 34.37 29.18 -7.22
C ARG A 5 32.92 29.49 -6.86
N ILE A 6 32.18 30.06 -7.82
CA ILE A 6 30.73 30.24 -7.75
C ILE A 6 30.08 29.09 -8.52
N VAL A 7 29.06 28.48 -7.94
CA VAL A 7 28.33 27.34 -8.49
C VAL A 7 26.89 27.75 -8.74
N ILE A 8 26.42 27.48 -9.96
CA ILE A 8 25.02 27.68 -10.36
C ILE A 8 24.34 26.31 -10.30
N ARG A 9 23.39 26.14 -9.37
CA ARG A 9 22.61 24.91 -9.21
C ARG A 9 21.18 25.15 -9.65
N VAL A 10 20.70 24.35 -10.61
CA VAL A 10 19.30 24.36 -11.05
C VAL A 10 18.58 23.17 -10.44
N THR A 11 17.49 23.42 -9.73
CA THR A 11 16.61 22.39 -9.14
C THR A 11 15.16 22.62 -9.55
N MET A 12 14.32 21.60 -9.41
CA MET A 12 12.88 21.68 -9.62
C MET A 12 12.17 21.43 -8.29
N GLU A 13 11.31 22.34 -7.87
CA GLU A 13 10.46 22.15 -6.69
C GLU A 13 9.26 21.23 -7.02
N LYS A 14 8.58 20.73 -5.97
CA LYS A 14 7.45 19.78 -6.11
C LYS A 14 6.26 20.36 -6.90
N ASP A 15 6.16 21.67 -6.98
CA ASP A 15 5.14 22.42 -7.74
C ASP A 15 5.53 22.63 -9.22
N GLY A 16 6.69 22.13 -9.65
CA GLY A 16 7.22 22.30 -11.00
C GLY A 16 7.96 23.61 -11.25
N LYS A 17 8.27 24.40 -10.20
CA LYS A 17 9.07 25.62 -10.32
C LYS A 17 10.56 25.30 -10.46
N LYS A 18 11.19 25.84 -11.50
CA LYS A 18 12.66 25.80 -11.67
C LYS A 18 13.31 26.84 -10.75
N VAL A 19 14.15 26.39 -9.83
CA VAL A 19 14.92 27.25 -8.92
C VAL A 19 16.38 27.26 -9.36
N VAL A 20 16.89 28.43 -9.71
CA VAL A 20 18.30 28.68 -10.04
C VAL A 20 18.97 29.30 -8.82
N ALA A 21 19.79 28.52 -8.12
CA ALA A 21 20.54 28.97 -6.95
C ALA A 21 21.99 29.30 -7.34
N VAL A 22 22.48 30.45 -6.90
CA VAL A 22 23.89 30.86 -7.04
C VAL A 22 24.52 30.77 -5.66
N ARG A 23 25.54 29.93 -5.51
CA ARG A 23 26.15 29.62 -4.20
C ARG A 23 27.66 29.46 -4.30
N SER A 24 28.34 29.41 -3.14
CA SER A 24 29.73 29.01 -3.09
C SER A 24 29.89 27.51 -3.40
N SER A 25 31.13 27.10 -3.60
CA SER A 25 31.48 25.72 -3.94
C SER A 25 31.64 24.79 -2.74
N ILE A 26 31.47 25.29 -1.50
CA ILE A 26 31.51 24.46 -0.29
C ILE A 26 30.14 24.52 0.39
N ASP A 27 29.49 23.37 0.51
CA ASP A 27 28.25 23.22 1.28
C ASP A 27 28.54 22.48 2.59
N ILE A 28 28.00 22.99 3.69
CA ILE A 28 28.03 22.32 4.98
C ILE A 28 26.60 21.88 5.32
N SER A 29 26.41 20.60 5.58
CA SER A 29 25.14 19.96 5.96
C SER A 29 25.20 19.54 7.42
N ASN A 30 24.24 20.03 8.21
CA ASN A 30 24.07 19.67 9.61
C ASN A 30 22.98 18.59 9.75
N GLN A 31 23.37 17.37 10.13
CA GLN A 31 22.48 16.28 10.51
C GLN A 31 22.70 15.87 11.98
N LEU A 32 23.03 16.84 12.82
CA LEU A 32 23.03 16.70 14.27
C LEU A 32 21.68 17.19 14.82
N PRO A 33 21.31 16.77 16.05
CA PRO A 33 20.09 17.26 16.72
C PRO A 33 20.20 18.72 17.18
N HIS A 34 21.42 19.27 17.26
CA HIS A 34 21.69 20.63 17.71
C HIS A 34 22.03 21.57 16.53
N GLN A 35 21.85 22.88 16.72
CA GLN A 35 22.37 23.87 15.78
C GLN A 35 23.89 23.77 15.68
N LEU A 36 24.44 24.03 14.51
CA LEU A 36 25.87 23.93 14.26
C LEU A 36 26.45 25.30 13.94
N ALA A 37 27.28 25.84 14.83
CA ALA A 37 28.05 27.04 14.59
C ALA A 37 29.33 26.69 13.83
N VAL A 38 29.60 27.44 12.76
CA VAL A 38 30.78 27.28 11.89
C VAL A 38 31.68 28.49 12.06
N PHE A 39 32.95 28.26 12.36
CA PHE A 39 33.98 29.27 12.60
C PHE A 39 35.09 29.16 11.55
N SER A 40 35.72 30.28 11.25
CA SER A 40 37.00 30.33 10.53
C SER A 40 38.12 29.87 11.46
N ALA A 41 39.00 28.97 11.02
CA ALA A 41 40.14 28.51 11.81
C ALA A 41 41.21 29.61 11.95
N GLU A 42 41.34 30.45 10.93
CA GLU A 42 42.37 31.50 10.86
C GLU A 42 42.03 32.71 11.72
N GLU A 43 40.76 33.12 11.76
CA GLU A 43 40.30 34.33 12.46
C GLU A 43 39.53 34.01 13.75
N GLU A 44 39.25 32.74 14.02
CA GLU A 44 38.36 32.26 15.11
C GLU A 44 36.97 32.92 15.16
N GLN A 45 36.59 33.62 14.09
CA GLN A 45 35.33 34.32 13.95
C GLN A 45 34.21 33.35 13.53
N GLU A 46 33.02 33.53 14.11
CA GLU A 46 31.81 32.83 13.69
C GLU A 46 31.34 33.32 12.31
N LEU A 47 31.10 32.37 11.40
CA LEU A 47 30.73 32.63 10.01
C LEU A 47 29.24 32.48 9.77
N MET A 48 28.64 31.44 10.35
CA MET A 48 27.24 31.08 10.16
C MET A 48 26.78 30.05 11.20
N ILE A 49 25.47 29.98 11.41
CA ILE A 49 24.79 28.96 12.21
C ILE A 49 23.86 28.16 11.29
N ILE A 50 24.00 26.84 11.32
CA ILE A 50 23.23 25.92 10.48
C ILE A 50 22.24 25.15 11.37
N PRO A 51 20.92 25.33 11.19
CA PRO A 51 19.92 24.59 11.96
C PRO A 51 19.99 23.06 11.71
N PRO A 52 19.42 22.24 12.62
CA PRO A 52 19.29 20.80 12.42
C PRO A 52 18.64 20.44 11.09
N SER A 53 19.16 19.40 10.44
CA SER A 53 18.70 18.88 9.15
C SER A 53 18.73 19.87 7.98
N GLN A 54 19.46 20.99 8.11
CA GLN A 54 19.66 21.97 7.04
C GLN A 54 21.07 21.93 6.46
N SER A 55 21.21 22.49 5.27
CA SER A 55 22.49 22.63 4.58
C SER A 55 22.62 24.06 4.06
N GLN A 56 23.78 24.67 4.27
CA GLN A 56 24.06 26.03 3.85
C GLN A 56 25.43 26.14 3.16
N PRO A 57 25.54 26.96 2.10
CA PRO A 57 26.82 27.23 1.46
C PRO A 57 27.66 28.18 2.32
N VAL A 58 28.97 27.92 2.40
CA VAL A 58 29.90 28.79 3.12
C VAL A 58 29.96 30.18 2.47
N PRO A 59 30.03 31.29 3.22
CA PRO A 59 30.18 32.62 2.63
C PRO A 59 31.45 32.73 1.78
N LEU A 60 31.32 33.27 0.56
CA LEU A 60 32.39 33.34 -0.44
C LEU A 60 33.74 33.90 0.07
N PRO A 61 33.79 34.95 0.92
CA PRO A 61 35.06 35.47 1.43
C PRO A 61 35.88 34.41 2.18
N PHE A 62 35.23 33.45 2.83
CA PHE A 62 35.86 32.43 3.67
C PHE A 62 35.99 31.06 3.00
N ALA A 63 35.64 30.93 1.71
CA ALA A 63 35.68 29.65 0.99
C ALA A 63 37.09 29.02 0.89
N HIS A 64 38.14 29.77 1.21
CA HIS A 64 39.54 29.33 1.19
C HIS A 64 40.09 28.96 2.58
N CYS A 65 39.36 29.28 3.65
CA CYS A 65 39.71 29.05 5.04
C CYS A 65 39.55 27.58 5.43
N GLN A 66 40.20 27.18 6.54
CA GLN A 66 39.78 25.98 7.25
C GLN A 66 38.61 26.30 8.17
N PHE A 67 37.74 25.31 8.41
CA PHE A 67 36.55 25.52 9.23
C PHE A 67 36.63 24.72 10.51
N LEU A 68 36.19 25.34 11.58
CA LEU A 68 35.98 24.72 12.88
C LEU A 68 34.48 24.70 13.16
N VAL A 69 33.95 23.59 13.65
CA VAL A 69 32.52 23.47 13.95
C VAL A 69 32.26 23.09 15.39
N LYS A 70 31.18 23.64 15.94
CA LYS A 70 30.76 23.38 17.31
C LYS A 70 29.25 23.31 17.38
N PRO A 71 28.66 22.31 18.06
CA PRO A 71 27.24 22.29 18.36
C PRO A 71 26.90 23.42 19.35
N GLU A 72 25.95 24.26 18.98
CA GLU A 72 25.47 25.36 19.81
C GLU A 72 24.50 24.84 20.89
N GLY A 73 24.55 25.43 22.07
CA GLY A 73 23.73 25.01 23.22
C GLY A 73 24.30 23.83 24.01
N CYS A 74 25.36 23.18 23.51
CA CYS A 74 26.07 22.12 24.23
C CYS A 74 27.27 22.67 25.02
N HIS A 75 27.57 22.08 26.18
CA HIS A 75 28.72 22.46 27.03
C HIS A 75 30.09 22.01 26.49
N VAL A 76 30.30 22.10 25.18
CA VAL A 76 31.50 21.62 24.49
C VAL A 76 32.55 22.74 24.43
N ARG A 77 33.80 22.44 24.83
CA ARG A 77 34.90 23.42 24.82
C ARG A 77 35.62 23.46 23.47
N GLU A 78 35.87 22.29 22.90
CA GLU A 78 36.64 22.14 21.67
C GLU A 78 35.76 22.31 20.41
N LYS A 79 36.40 22.71 19.30
CA LYS A 79 35.76 22.80 17.99
C LYS A 79 36.32 21.67 17.10
N ALA A 80 35.45 20.95 16.41
CA ALA A 80 35.84 19.92 15.44
C ALA A 80 36.44 20.56 14.18
N ALA A 81 37.55 20.03 13.68
CA ALA A 81 38.26 20.63 12.54
C ALA A 81 37.88 19.98 11.21
N ILE A 82 37.37 20.77 10.28
CA ILE A 82 37.03 20.32 8.93
C ILE A 82 38.24 20.54 8.01
N THR A 83 39.07 19.50 7.86
CA THR A 83 40.28 19.54 7.01
C THR A 83 39.99 19.20 5.55
N TRP A 84 39.08 19.93 4.92
CA TRP A 84 38.64 19.64 3.54
C TRP A 84 39.76 19.72 2.48
N LYS A 85 40.85 20.44 2.78
CA LYS A 85 42.04 20.56 1.91
C LYS A 85 42.78 19.24 1.70
N ASP A 86 42.55 18.24 2.57
CA ASP A 86 43.16 16.91 2.47
C ASP A 86 42.56 16.08 1.34
N VAL A 87 41.32 16.37 0.93
CA VAL A 87 40.59 15.64 -0.12
C VAL A 87 40.77 16.36 -1.46
N ARG A 88 41.63 15.80 -2.32
CA ARG A 88 42.02 16.46 -3.58
C ARG A 88 41.41 15.82 -4.81
N VAL A 89 41.16 14.51 -4.78
CA VAL A 89 40.67 13.75 -5.93
C VAL A 89 39.15 13.88 -6.03
N ALA A 90 38.62 14.19 -7.21
CA ALA A 90 37.17 14.28 -7.40
C ALA A 90 36.48 12.94 -7.10
N GLY A 91 35.38 12.97 -6.34
CA GLY A 91 34.67 11.79 -5.86
C GLY A 91 35.25 11.14 -4.61
N GLU A 92 36.49 11.46 -4.23
CA GLU A 92 37.09 11.00 -2.98
C GLU A 92 36.27 11.52 -1.79
N THR A 93 36.09 10.64 -0.79
CA THR A 93 35.39 10.96 0.45
C THR A 93 36.27 10.61 1.63
N LEU A 94 36.51 11.58 2.52
CA LEU A 94 37.21 11.40 3.78
C LEU A 94 36.19 11.40 4.92
N ASN A 95 36.16 10.32 5.67
CA ASN A 95 35.31 10.16 6.85
C ASN A 95 36.14 10.27 8.12
N ARG A 96 35.67 11.01 9.13
CA ARG A 96 36.26 11.04 10.47
C ARG A 96 35.19 10.92 11.54
N THR A 97 35.56 10.27 12.64
CA THR A 97 34.78 10.27 13.88
C THR A 97 35.58 11.08 14.89
N GLU A 98 35.00 12.16 15.39
CA GLU A 98 35.67 13.10 16.28
C GLU A 98 34.97 13.14 17.63
N TYR A 99 35.78 13.26 18.68
CA TYR A 99 35.36 13.44 20.06
C TYR A 99 35.61 14.88 20.46
N LEU A 100 34.62 15.50 21.12
CA LEU A 100 34.72 16.84 21.66
C LEU A 100 34.56 16.81 23.18
N GLU A 101 35.51 17.41 23.90
CA GLU A 101 35.47 17.50 25.37
C GLU A 101 34.39 18.49 25.85
N SER A 102 33.62 18.08 26.88
CA SER A 102 32.66 18.94 27.59
C SER A 102 33.04 19.20 29.06
N PHE A 103 32.53 20.30 29.62
CA PHE A 103 32.72 20.72 31.02
C PHE A 103 31.34 20.95 31.67
N PRO A 104 31.09 20.67 32.98
CA PRO A 104 31.93 20.06 34.02
C PRO A 104 31.71 18.55 34.24
N ASN A 105 30.80 17.91 33.52
CA ASN A 105 30.27 16.56 33.86
C ASN A 105 30.75 15.40 32.97
N ARG A 106 31.89 15.51 32.25
CA ARG A 106 32.36 14.44 31.32
C ARG A 106 31.30 13.99 30.30
N ASP A 107 30.32 14.83 29.96
CA ASP A 107 29.38 14.48 28.90
C ASP A 107 30.16 14.36 27.60
N THR A 108 30.14 13.20 26.97
CA THR A 108 30.88 13.00 25.74
C THR A 108 30.08 13.54 24.56
N TYR A 109 30.69 14.31 23.67
CA TYR A 109 30.04 14.72 22.43
C TYR A 109 30.84 14.19 21.24
N TRP A 110 30.25 13.25 20.52
CA TRP A 110 30.80 12.60 19.37
C TRP A 110 30.05 13.07 18.12
N LEU A 111 30.80 13.25 17.04
CA LEU A 111 30.25 13.53 15.72
C LEU A 111 31.02 12.79 14.64
N CYS A 112 30.36 12.54 13.51
CA CYS A 112 31.01 12.03 12.32
C CYS A 112 31.00 13.10 11.23
N THR A 113 32.14 13.29 10.58
CA THR A 113 32.28 14.17 9.42
C THR A 113 32.52 13.34 8.17
N SER A 114 31.89 13.75 7.08
CA SER A 114 32.08 13.19 5.74
C SER A 114 32.39 14.35 4.81
N ILE A 115 33.61 14.38 4.28
CA ILE A 115 34.06 15.41 3.35
C ILE A 115 34.24 14.77 1.99
N ARG A 116 33.43 15.19 1.01
CA ARG A 116 33.52 14.69 -0.36
C ARG A 116 33.93 15.80 -1.31
N ARG A 117 34.88 15.50 -2.21
CA ARG A 117 35.24 16.41 -3.31
C ARG A 117 34.25 16.28 -4.46
N GLU A 118 33.60 17.38 -4.82
CA GLU A 118 32.60 17.40 -5.89
C GLU A 118 33.25 17.51 -7.29
N HIS A 119 32.57 16.94 -8.29
CA HIS A 119 33.04 16.88 -9.68
C HIS A 119 32.74 18.19 -10.42
N TYR A 120 33.50 19.23 -10.13
CA TYR A 120 33.38 20.51 -10.83
C TYR A 120 34.31 20.58 -12.06
N PRO A 121 33.83 21.09 -13.21
CA PRO A 121 34.64 21.22 -14.43
C PRO A 121 35.79 22.24 -14.28
N ASP A 122 36.95 21.84 -14.82
CA ASP A 122 38.15 22.57 -15.23
C ASP A 122 38.46 23.90 -14.55
N HIS A 123 38.99 23.80 -13.33
CA HIS A 123 40.15 24.58 -12.86
C HIS A 123 40.74 23.80 -11.68
N GLU A 124 41.91 23.19 -11.88
CA GLU A 124 42.62 22.46 -10.84
C GLU A 124 42.98 23.42 -9.69
N GLY A 125 42.59 23.05 -8.45
CA GLY A 125 42.97 23.77 -7.23
C GLY A 125 41.91 24.64 -6.56
N LEU A 126 40.76 24.91 -7.17
CA LEU A 126 39.69 25.70 -6.50
C LEU A 126 38.88 24.85 -5.50
N PRO A 127 38.41 25.43 -4.37
CA PRO A 127 37.57 24.72 -3.40
C PRO A 127 36.26 24.23 -4.03
N GLY A 128 35.69 23.14 -3.50
CA GLY A 128 34.63 22.40 -4.19
C GLY A 128 34.28 21.12 -3.46
N HIS A 129 33.62 21.22 -2.32
CA HIS A 129 33.45 20.12 -1.38
C HIS A 129 32.07 20.13 -0.76
N SER A 130 31.52 18.94 -0.53
CA SER A 130 30.33 18.73 0.29
C SER A 130 30.78 18.19 1.64
N VAL A 131 30.46 18.91 2.72
CA VAL A 131 30.77 18.49 4.08
C VAL A 131 29.46 18.14 4.79
N CYS A 132 29.36 16.91 5.28
CA CYS A 132 28.23 16.47 6.09
C CYS A 132 28.71 16.18 7.50
N ILE A 133 28.09 16.82 8.49
CA ILE A 133 28.27 16.50 9.90
C ILE A 133 27.04 15.74 10.36
N VAL A 134 27.22 14.55 10.91
CA VAL A 134 26.13 13.66 11.30
C VAL A 134 26.33 13.12 12.71
N ALA A 135 25.23 12.75 13.37
CA ALA A 135 25.30 12.03 14.64
C ALA A 135 25.95 10.64 14.45
N PRO A 136 26.82 10.19 15.37
CA PRO A 136 27.50 8.90 15.29
C PRO A 136 26.55 7.71 15.22
N LEU A 137 25.48 7.72 16.01
CA LEU A 137 24.49 6.67 16.06
C LEU A 137 23.09 7.26 15.85
N THR A 138 22.33 6.71 14.92
CA THR A 138 20.91 7.03 14.75
C THR A 138 20.08 5.78 14.98
N ILE A 139 19.11 5.86 15.88
CA ILE A 139 18.16 4.79 16.13
C ILE A 139 16.83 5.17 15.51
N GLN A 140 16.23 4.25 14.77
CA GLN A 140 14.90 4.38 14.21
C GLN A 140 13.99 3.34 14.88
N ASN A 141 13.06 3.82 15.70
CA ASN A 141 12.02 3.00 16.27
C ASN A 141 10.90 2.85 15.24
N LEU A 142 10.80 1.69 14.59
CA LEU A 142 9.67 1.41 13.71
C LEU A 142 8.50 0.85 14.48
N LEU A 143 8.58 0.55 15.78
CA LEU A 143 7.52 -0.08 16.56
C LEU A 143 6.31 0.86 16.77
N PRO A 144 5.13 0.32 17.12
CA PRO A 144 3.92 1.11 17.31
C PRO A 144 3.85 1.76 18.70
N ILE A 145 4.84 1.52 19.55
CA ILE A 145 4.95 2.01 20.91
C ILE A 145 6.30 2.67 21.15
N ASP A 146 6.36 3.49 22.18
CA ASP A 146 7.60 4.10 22.65
C ASP A 146 8.52 3.04 23.26
N VAL A 147 9.83 3.18 23.05
CA VAL A 147 10.84 2.26 23.58
C VAL A 147 11.99 3.00 24.24
N GLU A 148 12.56 2.39 25.25
CA GLU A 148 13.80 2.81 25.88
C GLU A 148 14.95 1.94 25.35
N ILE A 149 15.91 2.59 24.71
CA ILE A 149 17.12 1.91 24.25
C ILE A 149 18.24 2.19 25.23
N HIS A 150 18.79 1.14 25.81
CA HIS A 150 19.90 1.20 26.75
C HIS A 150 21.17 0.87 25.99
N ILE A 151 22.13 1.78 26.04
CA ILE A 151 23.47 1.61 25.44
C ILE A 151 24.48 2.07 26.47
N LEU A 152 25.34 1.14 26.92
CA LEU A 152 26.25 1.38 28.05
C LEU A 152 25.43 1.81 29.29
N ASP A 153 25.77 2.95 29.90
CA ASP A 153 25.10 3.49 31.09
C ASP A 153 24.00 4.53 30.75
N HIS A 154 23.67 4.71 29.47
CA HIS A 154 22.71 5.70 29.01
C HIS A 154 21.40 5.06 28.55
N VAL A 155 20.29 5.76 28.83
CA VAL A 155 18.94 5.38 28.40
C VAL A 155 18.42 6.43 27.42
N TYR A 156 18.00 5.98 26.25
CA TYR A 156 17.49 6.83 25.17
C TYR A 156 16.04 6.48 24.88
N PRO A 157 15.07 7.31 25.29
CA PRO A 157 13.68 7.12 24.92
C PRO A 157 13.46 7.48 23.44
N VAL A 158 12.87 6.57 22.68
CA VAL A 158 12.57 6.73 21.26
C VAL A 158 11.08 6.49 21.03
N ALA A 159 10.35 7.56 20.74
CA ALA A 159 8.91 7.49 20.51
C ALA A 159 8.55 6.61 19.30
N ALA A 160 7.33 6.07 19.30
CA ALA A 160 6.79 5.23 18.23
C ALA A 160 6.94 5.90 16.85
N GLY A 161 7.51 5.14 15.89
CA GLY A 161 7.72 5.62 14.51
C GLY A 161 8.71 6.78 14.35
N LYS A 162 9.49 7.13 15.39
CA LYS A 162 10.46 8.25 15.36
C LYS A 162 11.90 7.77 15.28
N ASN A 163 12.77 8.71 14.91
CA ASN A 163 14.20 8.54 14.91
C ASN A 163 14.81 9.35 16.07
N HIS A 164 15.89 8.84 16.64
CA HIS A 164 16.67 9.50 17.67
C HIS A 164 18.15 9.55 17.26
N MET A 165 18.73 10.75 17.29
CA MET A 165 20.12 11.00 16.93
C MET A 165 20.98 11.08 18.19
N ILE A 166 21.88 10.12 18.39
CA ILE A 166 22.69 9.99 19.60
C ILE A 166 24.08 10.54 19.34
N THR A 167 24.49 11.49 20.17
CA THR A 167 25.80 12.15 20.12
C THR A 167 26.70 11.82 21.31
N THR A 168 26.24 11.00 22.25
CA THR A 168 26.98 10.66 23.48
C THR A 168 27.65 9.29 23.44
N VAL A 169 27.70 8.65 22.26
CA VAL A 169 28.18 7.27 22.10
C VAL A 169 29.41 7.20 21.20
N ASP A 170 30.42 6.47 21.67
CA ASP A 170 31.63 6.13 20.94
C ASP A 170 31.40 4.89 20.05
N ILE A 171 31.08 5.14 18.77
CA ILE A 171 30.83 4.09 17.77
C ILE A 171 32.10 3.38 17.28
N THR A 172 33.29 3.73 17.78
CA THR A 172 34.53 3.01 17.46
C THR A 172 34.66 1.72 18.27
N LYS A 173 33.94 1.63 19.39
CA LYS A 173 33.85 0.46 20.26
C LYS A 173 32.66 -0.40 19.91
N THR A 174 32.62 -1.60 20.50
CA THR A 174 31.44 -2.47 20.42
C THR A 174 30.35 -1.91 21.33
N LEU A 175 29.14 -1.76 20.79
CA LEU A 175 27.97 -1.24 21.48
C LEU A 175 27.09 -2.41 21.91
N ALA A 176 26.82 -2.52 23.21
CA ALA A 176 25.81 -3.43 23.75
C ALA A 176 24.46 -2.69 23.78
N ILE A 177 23.46 -3.25 23.11
CA ILE A 177 22.14 -2.66 22.93
C ILE A 177 21.11 -3.54 23.63
N ARG A 178 20.36 -2.91 24.53
CA ARG A 178 19.21 -3.52 25.21
C ARG A 178 17.98 -2.68 24.93
N VAL A 179 16.90 -3.34 24.52
CA VAL A 179 15.60 -2.71 24.28
C VAL A 179 14.66 -3.03 25.43
N VAL A 180 14.02 -1.99 25.96
CA VAL A 180 13.01 -2.08 27.02
C VAL A 180 11.77 -1.31 26.55
N THR A 181 10.60 -1.89 26.77
CA THR A 181 9.30 -1.23 26.62
C THR A 181 8.59 -1.24 27.97
N ASP A 182 7.41 -0.64 28.03
CA ASP A 182 6.51 -0.73 29.19
C ASP A 182 6.24 -2.17 29.69
N ARG A 183 6.28 -3.16 28.77
CA ARG A 183 5.88 -4.55 29.04
C ARG A 183 6.96 -5.57 28.74
N LEU A 184 7.92 -5.24 27.89
CA LEU A 184 8.86 -6.19 27.31
C LEU A 184 10.30 -5.77 27.59
N GLN A 185 11.15 -6.76 27.84
CA GLN A 185 12.57 -6.52 28.05
C GLN A 185 13.42 -7.55 27.30
N THR A 186 14.48 -7.06 26.68
CA THR A 186 15.46 -7.91 25.98
C THR A 186 16.11 -8.90 26.96
N VAL A 187 16.14 -10.18 26.59
CA VAL A 187 16.75 -11.27 27.37
C VAL A 187 18.27 -11.22 27.32
N GLN A 188 18.84 -10.97 26.14
CA GLN A 188 20.28 -10.87 25.91
C GLN A 188 20.61 -9.66 25.04
N GLU A 189 21.61 -8.90 25.46
CA GLU A 189 22.06 -7.70 24.74
C GLU A 189 22.56 -8.03 23.33
N CYS A 190 22.24 -7.16 22.38
CA CYS A 190 22.75 -7.22 21.02
C CYS A 190 24.05 -6.43 20.91
N TYR A 191 25.11 -7.04 20.37
CA TYR A 191 26.41 -6.41 20.21
C TYR A 191 26.62 -5.92 18.78
N ILE A 192 26.87 -4.63 18.61
CA ILE A 192 27.13 -4.00 17.31
C ILE A 192 28.56 -3.44 17.29
N SER A 193 29.34 -3.78 16.27
CA SER A 193 30.66 -3.19 16.05
C SER A 193 30.85 -2.81 14.59
N LYS A 194 31.50 -1.67 14.33
CA LYS A 194 31.74 -1.16 12.95
C LYS A 194 32.35 -2.18 12.00
N SER A 195 33.28 -3.00 12.48
CA SER A 195 33.99 -4.01 11.68
C SER A 195 33.07 -5.12 11.16
N SER A 196 31.92 -5.33 11.80
CA SER A 196 31.00 -6.42 11.49
C SER A 196 29.87 -6.00 10.56
N ILE A 197 29.72 -4.69 10.32
CA ILE A 197 28.63 -4.11 9.53
C ILE A 197 29.09 -4.05 8.06
N GLY A 198 28.59 -4.99 7.24
CA GLY A 198 28.76 -4.97 5.78
C GLY A 198 27.82 -3.96 5.09
N GLU A 199 27.16 -4.35 4.00
CA GLU A 199 26.13 -3.52 3.32
C GLU A 199 24.85 -3.36 4.15
N GLY A 200 24.66 -4.22 5.16
CA GLY A 200 23.58 -4.20 6.14
C GLY A 200 23.64 -5.49 6.96
N GLN A 201 23.52 -5.37 8.28
CA GLN A 201 23.52 -6.52 9.19
C GLN A 201 22.14 -6.63 9.82
N LEU A 202 21.46 -7.75 9.56
CA LEU A 202 20.25 -8.11 10.27
C LEU A 202 20.62 -8.63 11.66
N VAL A 203 20.04 -8.04 12.70
CA VAL A 203 20.15 -8.47 14.09
C VAL A 203 18.79 -8.94 14.57
N SER A 204 18.77 -9.99 15.40
CA SER A 204 17.56 -10.43 16.11
C SER A 204 17.77 -10.29 17.61
N LEU A 205 16.72 -9.84 18.30
CA LEU A 205 16.67 -9.70 19.74
C LEU A 205 15.45 -10.44 20.25
N ARG A 206 15.63 -11.29 21.27
CA ARG A 206 14.50 -11.93 21.97
C ARG A 206 14.14 -11.13 23.21
N LEU A 207 12.90 -10.68 23.28
CA LEU A 207 12.32 -10.00 24.43
C LEU A 207 11.41 -10.97 25.20
N ARG A 208 11.20 -10.68 26.49
CA ARG A 208 10.21 -11.36 27.32
C ARG A 208 9.37 -10.35 28.07
N ASP A 209 8.11 -10.70 28.30
CA ASP A 209 7.25 -9.93 29.19
C ASP A 209 7.35 -10.38 30.65
N GLY A 210 6.58 -9.74 31.55
CA GLY A 210 6.56 -10.07 32.98
C GLY A 210 6.11 -11.50 33.30
N ASN A 211 5.42 -12.17 32.38
CA ASN A 211 4.99 -13.58 32.50
C ASN A 211 5.99 -14.55 31.85
N GLY A 212 7.11 -14.03 31.32
CA GLY A 212 8.12 -14.81 30.63
C GLY A 212 7.75 -15.22 29.21
N ARG A 213 6.67 -14.69 28.61
CA ARG A 213 6.27 -15.01 27.24
C ARG A 213 7.23 -14.33 26.24
N PRO A 214 7.73 -15.02 25.19
CA PRO A 214 8.75 -14.48 24.31
C PRO A 214 8.18 -13.63 23.16
N LEU A 215 8.96 -12.64 22.71
CA LEU A 215 8.73 -11.87 21.48
C LEU A 215 10.05 -11.66 20.74
N ASP A 216 10.11 -12.06 19.48
CA ASP A 216 11.27 -11.86 18.62
C ASP A 216 11.15 -10.52 17.86
N MET A 217 12.11 -9.64 18.14
CA MET A 217 12.32 -8.34 17.49
C MET A 217 13.50 -8.44 16.54
N TYR A 218 13.44 -7.66 15.46
CA TYR A 218 14.49 -7.60 14.46
C TYR A 218 15.03 -6.18 14.35
N GLY A 219 16.27 -6.06 13.92
CA GLY A 219 16.89 -4.80 13.62
C GLY A 219 17.79 -4.88 12.40
N ASN A 220 17.95 -3.75 11.71
CA ASN A 220 18.86 -3.60 10.58
C ASN A 220 19.89 -2.56 10.94
N VAL A 221 21.15 -2.96 10.88
CA VAL A 221 22.29 -2.12 11.18
C VAL A 221 23.01 -1.80 9.88
N ARG A 222 23.18 -0.52 9.58
CA ARG A 222 23.87 -0.06 8.36
C ARG A 222 24.89 1.02 8.66
N LEU A 223 25.96 1.05 7.88
CA LEU A 223 26.90 2.17 7.88
C LEU A 223 26.32 3.32 7.06
N GLY A 224 26.31 4.50 7.66
CA GLY A 224 25.84 5.74 7.06
C GLY A 224 26.98 6.66 6.60
N VAL A 225 26.60 7.88 6.27
CA VAL A 225 27.52 8.97 5.91
C VAL A 225 28.52 9.21 7.04
N GLY A 226 29.79 9.49 6.73
CA GLY A 226 30.82 9.72 7.76
C GLY A 226 31.19 8.46 8.53
N GLY A 227 30.71 7.28 8.11
CA GLY A 227 30.83 6.04 8.87
C GLY A 227 29.98 6.05 10.14
N SER A 228 28.88 6.81 10.19
CA SER A 228 27.90 6.68 11.29
C SER A 228 27.23 5.32 11.26
N ILE A 229 26.58 4.92 12.36
CA ILE A 229 25.77 3.71 12.44
C ILE A 229 24.30 4.12 12.46
N SER A 230 23.48 3.45 11.64
CA SER A 230 22.03 3.56 11.69
C SER A 230 21.45 2.21 12.05
N LEU A 231 20.69 2.16 13.15
CA LEU A 231 19.97 0.98 13.63
C LEU A 231 18.47 1.23 13.50
N SER A 232 17.77 0.41 12.72
CA SER A 232 16.30 0.43 12.66
C SER A 232 15.78 -0.81 13.37
N LEU A 233 14.81 -0.67 14.29
CA LEU A 233 14.23 -1.76 15.08
C LEU A 233 12.75 -1.96 14.72
N TRP A 234 12.32 -3.20 14.52
CA TRP A 234 10.92 -3.54 14.24
C TRP A 234 10.55 -4.94 14.75
N VAL A 235 9.25 -5.21 14.83
CA VAL A 235 8.68 -6.54 15.02
C VAL A 235 7.91 -6.92 13.75
N PRO A 236 7.75 -8.21 13.43
CA PRO A 236 7.17 -8.63 12.15
C PRO A 236 5.68 -8.28 12.03
N TYR A 237 4.93 -8.28 13.14
CA TYR A 237 3.49 -8.03 13.12
C TYR A 237 3.06 -7.07 14.23
N TRP A 238 2.16 -6.13 13.89
CA TRP A 238 1.37 -5.37 14.85
C TRP A 238 -0.11 -5.68 14.63
N ILE A 239 -0.82 -5.91 15.71
CA ILE A 239 -2.23 -6.22 15.70
C ILE A 239 -2.95 -5.05 16.36
N VAL A 240 -3.73 -4.33 15.55
CA VAL A 240 -4.47 -3.16 16.00
C VAL A 240 -5.94 -3.52 16.12
N ASN A 241 -6.41 -3.64 17.36
CA ASN A 241 -7.80 -3.93 17.64
C ASN A 241 -8.68 -2.67 17.50
N LYS A 242 -9.35 -2.53 16.36
CA LYS A 242 -10.34 -1.46 16.12
C LYS A 242 -11.79 -1.94 16.26
N SER A 243 -12.03 -3.23 16.55
CA SER A 243 -13.38 -3.79 16.62
C SER A 243 -14.08 -3.47 17.95
N GLY A 244 -13.32 -3.21 19.02
CA GLY A 244 -13.86 -3.07 20.37
C GLY A 244 -14.27 -4.40 20.99
N ILE A 245 -13.88 -5.52 20.39
CA ILE A 245 -14.09 -6.88 20.88
C ILE A 245 -12.80 -7.36 21.52
N PRO A 246 -12.83 -8.08 22.66
CA PRO A 246 -11.66 -8.76 23.19
C PRO A 246 -10.95 -9.64 22.14
N LEU A 247 -9.65 -9.47 21.97
CA LEU A 247 -8.84 -10.35 21.12
C LEU A 247 -7.83 -11.09 21.98
N ILE A 248 -7.82 -12.42 21.89
CA ILE A 248 -6.79 -13.27 22.50
C ILE A 248 -5.97 -13.89 21.38
N LEU A 249 -4.68 -13.58 21.38
CA LEU A 249 -3.72 -14.04 20.38
C LEU A 249 -2.86 -15.15 20.94
N LYS A 250 -2.69 -16.23 20.17
CA LYS A 250 -1.86 -17.36 20.58
C LYS A 250 -1.23 -18.02 19.36
N GLN A 251 0.04 -18.41 19.45
CA GLN A 251 0.65 -19.26 18.42
C GLN A 251 0.08 -20.68 18.55
N GLU A 252 -0.24 -21.32 17.42
CA GLU A 252 -0.78 -22.68 17.42
C GLU A 252 0.17 -23.64 18.14
N ALA A 253 -0.38 -24.52 18.98
CA ALA A 253 0.33 -25.48 19.83
C ALA A 253 1.29 -24.87 20.89
N ALA A 254 1.35 -23.54 21.04
CA ALA A 254 2.07 -22.92 22.16
C ALA A 254 1.33 -23.18 23.49
N ASP A 255 2.06 -23.15 24.61
CA ASP A 255 1.45 -23.33 25.93
C ASP A 255 0.77 -22.05 26.42
N SER A 256 1.35 -20.89 26.11
CA SER A 256 0.87 -19.57 26.53
C SER A 256 0.32 -18.75 25.37
N GLU A 257 -0.42 -17.69 25.72
CA GLU A 257 -0.77 -16.60 24.80
C GLU A 257 0.46 -15.83 24.32
N ALA A 258 0.30 -14.97 23.32
CA ALA A 258 1.37 -14.10 22.85
C ALA A 258 1.80 -13.06 23.90
N ALA A 259 3.09 -12.70 23.89
CA ALA A 259 3.69 -11.76 24.82
C ALA A 259 3.07 -10.34 24.74
N GLY A 260 3.06 -9.62 25.86
CA GLY A 260 2.57 -8.24 25.93
C GLY A 260 1.05 -8.07 25.98
N GLN A 261 0.28 -9.17 25.90
CA GLN A 261 -1.16 -9.18 26.14
C GLN A 261 -1.48 -9.13 27.64
N MET A 262 -2.45 -8.30 28.01
CA MET A 262 -2.91 -8.14 29.40
C MET A 262 -4.44 -8.27 29.46
N ALA A 263 -4.98 -8.47 30.65
CA ALA A 263 -6.42 -8.61 30.88
C ALA A 263 -7.27 -7.44 30.35
N GLU A 264 -6.69 -6.24 30.19
CA GLU A 264 -7.37 -5.08 29.60
C GLU A 264 -7.59 -5.22 28.09
N HIS A 265 -6.75 -6.00 27.39
CA HIS A 265 -6.91 -6.34 25.97
C HIS A 265 -8.02 -7.38 25.79
N GLU A 266 -8.09 -8.32 26.73
CA GLU A 266 -9.17 -9.31 26.89
C GLU A 266 -10.52 -8.66 27.30
N GLN A 267 -10.52 -7.38 27.64
CA GLN A 267 -11.74 -6.60 27.91
C GLN A 267 -11.99 -5.51 26.87
N ALA A 268 -11.19 -5.45 25.79
CA ALA A 268 -11.21 -4.41 24.75
C ALA A 268 -11.09 -2.97 25.27
N LYS A 269 -10.48 -2.79 26.46
CA LYS A 269 -10.27 -1.47 27.08
C LYS A 269 -8.98 -0.82 26.64
N ASP A 270 -7.97 -1.64 26.30
CA ASP A 270 -6.72 -1.17 25.73
C ASP A 270 -6.79 -1.14 24.20
N ARG A 271 -6.42 0.00 23.61
CA ARG A 271 -6.42 0.25 22.16
C ARG A 271 -5.01 0.36 21.58
N HIS A 272 -3.97 0.18 22.40
CA HIS A 272 -2.60 0.18 21.89
C HIS A 272 -2.36 -1.03 20.98
N PRO A 273 -1.57 -0.88 19.91
CA PRO A 273 -1.23 -2.01 19.04
C PRO A 273 -0.47 -3.10 19.79
N LEU A 274 -0.91 -4.34 19.65
CA LEU A 274 -0.22 -5.52 20.16
C LEU A 274 0.91 -5.91 19.22
N MET A 275 2.09 -6.16 19.75
CA MET A 275 3.23 -6.66 18.98
C MET A 275 3.22 -8.19 19.00
N PHE A 276 3.39 -8.82 17.84
CA PHE A 276 3.37 -10.28 17.71
C PHE A 276 4.55 -10.80 16.88
N SER A 277 5.03 -11.99 17.25
CA SER A 277 6.04 -12.76 16.52
C SER A 277 5.84 -14.25 16.79
N PHE A 278 6.28 -15.11 15.87
CA PHE A 278 6.31 -16.56 16.08
C PHE A 278 7.55 -16.98 16.88
N ALA A 279 7.60 -16.61 18.16
CA ALA A 279 8.78 -16.79 19.00
C ALA A 279 8.80 -18.13 19.77
N ASP A 280 7.70 -18.89 19.76
CA ASP A 280 7.65 -20.21 20.38
C ASP A 280 8.30 -21.25 19.46
N ASP A 281 9.52 -21.64 19.84
CA ASP A 281 10.35 -22.59 19.09
C ASP A 281 9.67 -23.97 19.03
N GLY A 282 9.65 -24.59 17.84
CA GLY A 282 9.05 -25.91 17.64
C GLY A 282 7.52 -25.92 17.45
N CYS A 283 6.86 -24.76 17.55
CA CYS A 283 5.43 -24.62 17.26
C CYS A 283 5.18 -24.24 15.78
N PRO A 284 4.03 -24.62 15.17
CA PRO A 284 3.64 -24.13 13.86
C PRO A 284 3.60 -22.59 13.80
N LYS A 285 3.96 -22.01 12.65
CA LYS A 285 3.89 -20.56 12.41
C LYS A 285 2.48 -20.13 12.01
N ILE A 286 1.52 -20.47 12.86
CA ILE A 286 0.09 -20.20 12.70
C ILE A 286 -0.38 -19.44 13.93
N VAL A 287 -1.16 -18.38 13.73
CA VAL A 287 -1.77 -17.59 14.83
C VAL A 287 -3.22 -18.00 14.97
N LEU A 288 -3.60 -18.38 16.18
CA LEU A 288 -4.98 -18.54 16.61
C LEU A 288 -5.44 -17.21 17.20
N ILE A 289 -6.57 -16.71 16.71
CA ILE A 289 -7.27 -15.55 17.26
C ILE A 289 -8.60 -16.08 17.79
N ASP A 290 -8.73 -16.17 19.11
CA ASP A 290 -9.97 -16.63 19.73
C ASP A 290 -10.85 -15.40 20.00
N GLU A 291 -11.99 -15.34 19.30
CA GLU A 291 -13.12 -14.51 19.68
C GLU A 291 -14.10 -15.45 20.36
N GLU A 292 -14.68 -15.07 21.50
CA GLU A 292 -15.92 -15.74 21.92
C GLU A 292 -16.98 -15.57 20.82
N ARG A 293 -17.09 -16.60 19.98
CA ARG A 293 -18.12 -16.94 18.99
C ARG A 293 -18.32 -15.96 17.80
N ALA A 294 -17.79 -16.43 16.66
CA ALA A 294 -18.30 -16.34 15.29
C ALA A 294 -18.18 -15.00 14.52
N SER A 295 -17.26 -14.95 13.54
CA SER A 295 -17.58 -15.11 12.10
C SER A 295 -16.34 -14.89 11.19
N GLU A 296 -16.21 -15.68 10.12
CA GLU A 296 -15.06 -15.69 9.18
C GLU A 296 -14.93 -14.43 8.28
N HIS A 297 -15.53 -13.30 8.65
CA HIS A 297 -15.65 -12.12 7.77
C HIS A 297 -15.23 -10.82 8.48
N VAL A 298 -14.32 -10.08 7.84
CA VAL A 298 -13.90 -8.75 8.31
C VAL A 298 -14.91 -7.70 7.84
N HIS A 299 -15.62 -7.07 8.79
CA HIS A 299 -16.53 -5.96 8.52
C HIS A 299 -15.78 -4.62 8.53
N ILE A 300 -15.83 -3.89 7.41
CA ILE A 300 -15.19 -2.57 7.24
C ILE A 300 -16.26 -1.48 7.25
N ALA A 301 -16.17 -0.54 8.19
CA ALA A 301 -17.06 0.62 8.25
C ALA A 301 -16.70 1.68 7.19
N SER A 302 -17.67 2.52 6.79
CA SER A 302 -17.41 3.65 5.91
C SER A 302 -16.36 4.59 6.53
N GLN A 303 -15.42 5.09 5.71
CA GLN A 303 -14.27 5.93 6.11
C GLN A 303 -13.17 5.21 6.92
N CYS A 304 -13.18 3.88 6.99
CA CYS A 304 -12.07 3.12 7.59
C CYS A 304 -10.84 3.11 6.67
N SER A 305 -9.68 3.47 7.21
CA SER A 305 -8.37 3.24 6.58
C SER A 305 -7.76 1.96 7.16
N LEU A 306 -7.81 0.89 6.38
CA LEU A 306 -7.18 -0.38 6.69
C LEU A 306 -5.79 -0.41 6.06
N VAL A 307 -4.79 -0.73 6.87
CA VAL A 307 -3.39 -0.77 6.48
C VAL A 307 -2.93 -2.21 6.63
N TRP A 308 -2.48 -2.83 5.54
CA TRP A 308 -2.09 -4.24 5.51
C TRP A 308 -0.58 -4.36 5.32
N ASN A 309 0.09 -5.10 6.19
CA ASN A 309 1.53 -5.36 6.10
C ASN A 309 1.75 -6.76 5.47
N GLU A 310 2.57 -6.84 4.42
CA GLU A 310 2.77 -8.08 3.65
C GLU A 310 4.05 -8.82 4.04
N ASN A 311 3.96 -10.16 4.05
CA ASN A 311 5.09 -11.05 3.85
C ASN A 311 5.12 -11.49 2.38
N TYR A 312 6.31 -11.51 1.77
CA TYR A 312 6.57 -11.73 0.35
C TYR A 312 6.29 -13.14 -0.20
N GLU A 313 5.62 -14.03 0.54
CA GLU A 313 5.58 -15.44 0.17
C GLU A 313 4.29 -15.91 -0.53
N ASP A 314 3.21 -15.10 -0.64
CA ASP A 314 1.98 -15.57 -1.31
C ASP A 314 1.22 -14.50 -2.12
N CYS A 315 0.62 -14.95 -3.22
CA CYS A 315 -0.29 -14.19 -4.08
C CYS A 315 -1.68 -14.00 -3.45
N ARG A 316 -1.77 -13.24 -2.35
CA ARG A 316 -3.03 -13.05 -1.62
C ARG A 316 -4.04 -12.22 -2.43
N GLN A 317 -5.29 -12.69 -2.44
CA GLN A 317 -6.41 -12.03 -3.09
C GLN A 317 -7.47 -11.63 -2.05
N MET A 318 -8.18 -10.54 -2.33
CA MET A 318 -9.26 -10.00 -1.53
C MET A 318 -10.57 -10.06 -2.35
N CYS A 319 -11.68 -10.35 -1.67
CA CYS A 319 -13.02 -10.20 -2.22
C CYS A 319 -13.78 -9.20 -1.34
N ILE A 320 -14.66 -8.40 -1.95
CA ILE A 320 -15.48 -7.44 -1.22
C ILE A 320 -16.96 -7.64 -1.53
N ARG A 321 -17.81 -7.31 -0.56
CA ARG A 321 -19.26 -7.28 -0.71
C ARG A 321 -19.80 -6.15 0.15
N ARG A 322 -20.54 -5.22 -0.45
CA ARG A 322 -21.30 -4.24 0.32
C ARG A 322 -22.44 -4.94 1.08
N SER A 323 -22.86 -4.37 2.20
CA SER A 323 -23.93 -4.96 3.01
C SER A 323 -25.26 -5.07 2.26
N ASP A 324 -25.50 -4.16 1.31
CA ASP A 324 -26.72 -4.03 0.52
C ASP A 324 -26.73 -4.84 -0.78
N VAL A 325 -25.65 -5.56 -1.12
CA VAL A 325 -25.59 -6.42 -2.32
C VAL A 325 -25.47 -7.89 -1.97
N ARG A 326 -26.06 -8.75 -2.80
CA ARG A 326 -26.16 -10.19 -2.52
C ARG A 326 -24.87 -10.96 -2.78
N HIS A 327 -24.15 -10.65 -3.84
CA HIS A 327 -23.00 -11.43 -4.29
C HIS A 327 -21.67 -10.71 -4.06
N TRP A 328 -20.67 -11.49 -3.63
CA TRP A 328 -19.28 -11.03 -3.51
C TRP A 328 -18.69 -10.67 -4.88
N SER A 329 -17.71 -9.77 -4.87
CA SER A 329 -16.86 -9.54 -6.04
C SER A 329 -16.02 -10.77 -6.37
N CYS A 330 -15.48 -10.81 -7.59
CA CYS A 330 -14.37 -11.71 -7.87
C CYS A 330 -13.12 -11.30 -7.05
N PRO A 331 -12.16 -12.23 -6.85
CA PRO A 331 -10.94 -11.96 -6.13
C PRO A 331 -10.04 -10.98 -6.89
N PHE A 332 -9.47 -10.00 -6.19
CA PHE A 332 -8.43 -9.12 -6.72
C PHE A 332 -7.19 -9.18 -5.83
N ARG A 333 -6.02 -9.06 -6.44
CA ARG A 333 -4.75 -9.06 -5.71
C ARG A 333 -4.49 -7.70 -5.07
N ILE A 334 -3.96 -7.73 -3.86
CA ILE A 334 -3.66 -6.54 -3.06
C ILE A 334 -2.25 -5.98 -3.33
N ASP A 335 -1.38 -6.75 -3.99
CA ASP A 335 -0.02 -6.34 -4.37
C ASP A 335 0.05 -5.51 -5.68
N ARG A 336 -1.09 -5.39 -6.37
CA ARG A 336 -1.20 -4.65 -7.64
C ARG A 336 -1.52 -3.19 -7.39
N ILE A 337 -0.47 -2.38 -7.22
CA ILE A 337 -0.55 -0.92 -7.11
C ILE A 337 -1.31 -0.33 -8.32
N GLY A 338 -2.30 0.51 -8.04
CA GLY A 338 -3.11 1.16 -9.06
C GLY A 338 -4.51 1.48 -8.58
N SER A 339 -5.31 2.06 -9.47
CA SER A 339 -6.72 2.35 -9.20
C SER A 339 -7.63 1.70 -10.25
N PHE A 340 -8.68 1.04 -9.78
CA PHE A 340 -9.60 0.26 -10.62
C PHE A 340 -10.98 0.13 -9.96
N HIS A 341 -11.96 -0.34 -10.73
CA HIS A 341 -13.31 -0.61 -10.24
C HIS A 341 -13.47 -2.10 -9.94
N ILE A 342 -14.11 -2.42 -8.83
CA ILE A 342 -14.48 -3.80 -8.48
C ILE A 342 -15.99 -3.93 -8.56
N THR A 343 -16.47 -4.91 -9.34
CA THR A 343 -17.89 -5.18 -9.54
C THR A 343 -18.41 -6.22 -8.54
N MET A 344 -19.61 -5.98 -8.04
CA MET A 344 -20.45 -6.86 -7.23
C MET A 344 -21.84 -6.94 -7.88
N ARG A 345 -22.59 -8.01 -7.59
CA ARG A 345 -23.95 -8.19 -8.14
C ARG A 345 -24.99 -8.15 -7.03
N ASP A 346 -26.05 -7.40 -7.26
CA ASP A 346 -27.21 -7.39 -6.38
C ASP A 346 -28.14 -8.59 -6.64
N ALA A 347 -29.22 -8.74 -5.87
CA ALA A 347 -30.16 -9.84 -5.97
C ALA A 347 -30.90 -9.92 -7.32
N ASP A 348 -31.00 -8.80 -8.03
CA ASP A 348 -31.55 -8.66 -9.38
C ASP A 348 -30.46 -8.72 -10.48
N GLU A 349 -29.22 -9.10 -10.11
CA GLU A 349 -28.05 -9.21 -10.99
C GLU A 349 -27.51 -7.86 -11.49
N THR A 350 -28.05 -6.74 -11.00
CA THR A 350 -27.58 -5.39 -11.35
C THR A 350 -26.14 -5.21 -10.86
N PRO A 351 -25.22 -4.74 -11.73
CA PRO A 351 -23.85 -4.45 -11.32
C PRO A 351 -23.79 -3.24 -10.39
N ARG A 352 -23.08 -3.39 -9.28
CA ARG A 352 -22.68 -2.31 -8.38
C ARG A 352 -21.18 -2.36 -8.26
N PHE A 353 -20.50 -1.23 -8.39
CA PHE A 353 -19.04 -1.22 -8.29
C PHE A 353 -18.56 -0.17 -7.30
N VAL A 354 -17.40 -0.46 -6.72
CA VAL A 354 -16.67 0.42 -5.81
C VAL A 354 -15.32 0.70 -6.45
N ARG A 355 -14.83 1.94 -6.30
CA ARG A 355 -13.48 2.28 -6.74
C ARG A 355 -12.50 1.81 -5.68
N VAL A 356 -11.46 1.12 -6.11
CA VAL A 356 -10.35 0.69 -5.27
C VAL A 356 -9.08 1.38 -5.72
N GLU A 357 -8.28 1.80 -4.76
CA GLU A 357 -6.96 2.37 -4.97
C GLU A 357 -5.97 1.70 -4.03
N ILE A 358 -4.95 1.07 -4.62
CA ILE A 358 -3.87 0.41 -3.91
C ILE A 358 -2.62 1.26 -4.11
N ILE A 359 -2.04 1.73 -3.01
CA ILE A 359 -0.77 2.46 -2.99
C ILE A 359 0.23 1.74 -2.08
N LEU A 360 1.51 1.79 -2.45
CA LEU A 360 2.60 1.34 -1.59
C LEU A 360 3.15 2.55 -0.83
N ASN A 361 2.99 2.55 0.49
CA ASN A 361 3.58 3.54 1.36
C ASN A 361 4.72 2.90 2.15
N SER A 362 5.96 3.19 1.74
CA SER A 362 7.17 2.52 2.25
C SER A 362 7.14 1.00 2.02
N ALA A 363 6.91 0.19 3.06
CA ALA A 363 6.85 -1.28 2.98
C ALA A 363 5.41 -1.83 3.16
N VAL A 364 4.40 -0.98 2.97
CA VAL A 364 3.01 -1.27 3.37
C VAL A 364 2.05 -0.96 2.23
N PHE A 365 1.18 -1.92 1.88
CA PHE A 365 0.10 -1.69 0.92
C PHE A 365 -1.10 -1.06 1.63
N CYS A 366 -1.49 0.12 1.17
CA CYS A 366 -2.71 0.80 1.60
C CYS A 366 -3.78 0.61 0.53
N VAL A 367 -4.88 -0.06 0.88
CA VAL A 367 -6.03 -0.27 0.00
C VAL A 367 -7.16 0.67 0.42
N THR A 368 -7.57 1.56 -0.47
CA THR A 368 -8.61 2.56 -0.24
C THR A 368 -9.83 2.22 -1.08
N PHE A 369 -11.01 2.21 -0.46
CA PHE A 369 -12.29 2.01 -1.13
C PHE A 369 -13.06 3.32 -1.16
N THR A 370 -13.54 3.72 -2.33
CA THR A 370 -14.26 4.98 -2.55
C THR A 370 -15.54 4.70 -3.33
N ASP A 371 -16.59 5.47 -3.05
CA ASP A 371 -17.80 5.44 -3.87
C ASP A 371 -17.45 5.74 -5.33
N ALA A 372 -17.99 4.91 -6.23
CA ALA A 372 -17.77 5.03 -7.66
C ALA A 372 -18.66 6.11 -8.30
N GLU A 373 -19.67 6.65 -7.59
CA GLU A 373 -20.57 7.69 -8.14
C GLU A 373 -19.83 8.96 -8.60
N TYR A 374 -18.67 9.25 -8.02
CA TYR A 374 -17.85 10.41 -8.39
C TYR A 374 -16.90 10.16 -9.58
N TYR A 375 -16.91 8.95 -10.16
CA TYR A 375 -16.00 8.55 -11.23
C TYR A 375 -16.78 7.91 -12.38
N PRO A 376 -16.48 8.22 -13.65
CA PRO A 376 -17.20 7.63 -14.77
C PRO A 376 -16.94 6.11 -14.83
N PRO A 377 -17.98 5.30 -15.10
CA PRO A 377 -17.83 3.86 -15.30
C PRO A 377 -16.92 3.59 -16.51
N PRO A 378 -16.08 2.56 -16.47
CA PRO A 378 -15.13 2.30 -17.54
C PRO A 378 -15.81 1.87 -18.85
N ILE A 379 -17.00 1.27 -18.77
CA ILE A 379 -17.78 0.80 -19.91
C ILE A 379 -19.24 1.15 -19.69
N ARG A 380 -19.93 1.62 -20.74
CA ARG A 380 -21.38 1.76 -20.77
C ARG A 380 -21.92 0.93 -21.93
N ILE A 381 -22.77 -0.04 -21.62
CA ILE A 381 -23.44 -0.86 -22.63
C ILE A 381 -24.78 -0.21 -22.92
N GLU A 382 -24.93 0.33 -24.12
CA GLU A 382 -26.17 0.96 -24.57
C GLU A 382 -26.93 0.05 -25.53
N ASN A 383 -28.12 -0.37 -25.13
CA ASN A 383 -29.00 -1.19 -25.95
C ASN A 383 -30.07 -0.31 -26.61
N LEU A 384 -29.80 0.11 -27.84
CA LEU A 384 -30.74 0.88 -28.66
C LEU A 384 -31.75 0.00 -29.42
N SER A 385 -31.70 -1.32 -29.26
CA SER A 385 -32.62 -2.25 -29.91
C SER A 385 -33.93 -2.41 -29.14
N ASP A 386 -34.93 -3.03 -29.78
CA ASP A 386 -36.23 -3.35 -29.20
C ASP A 386 -36.23 -4.69 -28.43
N VAL A 387 -35.07 -5.33 -28.31
CA VAL A 387 -34.93 -6.66 -27.70
C VAL A 387 -33.91 -6.63 -26.56
N PRO A 388 -34.09 -7.42 -25.49
CA PRO A 388 -33.10 -7.50 -24.42
C PRO A 388 -31.81 -8.16 -24.93
N VAL A 389 -30.67 -7.67 -24.46
CA VAL A 389 -29.35 -8.21 -24.79
C VAL A 389 -28.72 -8.74 -23.51
N LEU A 390 -28.38 -10.03 -23.50
CA LEU A 390 -27.61 -10.62 -22.42
C LEU A 390 -26.12 -10.29 -22.61
N TYR A 391 -25.47 -9.86 -21.53
CA TYR A 391 -24.05 -9.54 -21.51
C TYR A 391 -23.34 -10.27 -20.37
N GLN A 392 -22.08 -10.61 -20.61
CA GLN A 392 -21.18 -11.19 -19.62
C GLN A 392 -19.73 -10.95 -20.04
N GLN A 393 -18.80 -10.97 -19.09
CA GLN A 393 -17.38 -11.06 -19.42
C GLN A 393 -17.05 -12.42 -20.04
N GLN A 394 -16.15 -12.43 -21.03
CA GLN A 394 -15.62 -13.69 -21.56
C GLN A 394 -14.77 -14.40 -20.49
N SER A 395 -15.08 -15.66 -20.21
CA SER A 395 -14.31 -16.52 -19.31
C SER A 395 -13.97 -17.85 -19.98
N GLU A 396 -12.85 -18.45 -19.59
CA GLU A 396 -12.36 -19.75 -20.05
C GLU A 396 -12.98 -20.93 -19.27
N GLY A 397 -13.66 -20.65 -18.15
CA GLY A 397 -14.29 -21.65 -17.26
C GLY A 397 -15.78 -21.43 -17.03
N PRO A 398 -16.44 -22.33 -16.27
CA PRO A 398 -17.85 -22.18 -15.92
C PRO A 398 -18.08 -20.88 -15.13
N ILE A 399 -18.99 -20.04 -15.63
CA ILE A 399 -19.38 -18.78 -15.02
C ILE A 399 -20.60 -18.99 -14.11
N GLY A 400 -20.62 -18.31 -12.97
CA GLY A 400 -21.80 -18.25 -12.11
C GLY A 400 -22.97 -17.58 -12.82
N GLN A 401 -24.18 -18.13 -12.68
CA GLN A 401 -25.38 -17.60 -13.37
C GLN A 401 -25.61 -16.10 -13.11
N HIS A 402 -25.32 -15.62 -11.90
CA HIS A 402 -25.45 -14.23 -11.49
C HIS A 402 -24.56 -13.22 -12.25
N LEU A 403 -23.56 -13.68 -13.01
CA LEU A 403 -22.70 -12.83 -13.85
C LEU A 403 -23.25 -12.69 -15.29
N ARG A 404 -24.34 -13.39 -15.61
CA ARG A 404 -25.01 -13.35 -16.93
C ARG A 404 -26.22 -12.43 -16.83
N THR A 405 -26.06 -11.16 -17.18
CA THR A 405 -27.06 -10.13 -16.90
C THR A 405 -27.70 -9.60 -18.17
N ILE A 406 -28.93 -9.06 -18.05
CA ILE A 406 -29.68 -8.50 -19.16
C ILE A 406 -29.57 -6.98 -19.19
N CYS A 407 -29.20 -6.42 -20.34
CA CYS A 407 -29.43 -5.03 -20.69
C CYS A 407 -30.79 -4.93 -21.41
N LYS A 408 -31.76 -4.26 -20.78
CA LYS A 408 -33.14 -4.16 -21.30
C LYS A 408 -33.18 -3.40 -22.64
N ALA A 409 -34.22 -3.65 -23.43
CA ALA A 409 -34.47 -2.90 -24.66
C ALA A 409 -34.55 -1.39 -24.37
N LYS A 410 -34.01 -0.57 -25.27
CA LYS A 410 -33.97 0.90 -25.16
C LYS A 410 -33.43 1.41 -23.83
N SER A 411 -32.43 0.74 -23.29
CA SER A 411 -31.82 1.11 -22.01
C SER A 411 -30.30 1.10 -22.08
N HIS A 412 -29.65 1.50 -21.00
CA HIS A 412 -28.21 1.38 -20.85
C HIS A 412 -27.87 0.81 -19.47
N ILE A 413 -26.68 0.25 -19.36
CA ILE A 413 -26.12 -0.19 -18.08
C ILE A 413 -24.64 0.21 -18.00
N ASP A 414 -24.26 0.70 -16.84
CA ASP A 414 -22.88 0.99 -16.51
C ASP A 414 -22.19 -0.29 -16.05
N TYR A 415 -20.98 -0.53 -16.56
CA TYR A 415 -20.29 -1.80 -16.43
C TYR A 415 -18.81 -1.62 -16.14
N ALA A 416 -18.30 -2.47 -15.25
CA ALA A 416 -16.89 -2.71 -15.02
C ALA A 416 -16.64 -4.22 -15.00
N TRP A 417 -15.43 -4.64 -15.39
CA TRP A 417 -15.07 -6.05 -15.50
C TRP A 417 -15.32 -6.81 -14.20
N ASP A 418 -15.99 -7.95 -14.28
CA ASP A 418 -16.27 -8.82 -13.13
C ASP A 418 -14.96 -9.44 -12.61
N ASP A 419 -14.15 -10.01 -13.51
CA ASP A 419 -12.79 -10.50 -13.25
C ASP A 419 -11.75 -9.52 -13.80
N LEU A 420 -10.95 -8.96 -12.88
CA LEU A 420 -9.89 -8.02 -13.20
C LEU A 420 -8.73 -8.63 -14.00
N TYR A 421 -8.52 -9.95 -13.88
CA TYR A 421 -7.42 -10.67 -14.55
C TYR A 421 -7.90 -11.51 -15.74
N GLY A 422 -9.22 -11.70 -15.85
CA GLY A 422 -9.85 -12.38 -16.98
C GLY A 422 -9.82 -11.58 -18.29
N SER A 423 -10.33 -12.21 -19.36
CA SER A 423 -10.37 -11.63 -20.71
C SER A 423 -11.14 -10.31 -20.73
N LYS A 424 -10.54 -9.26 -21.32
CA LYS A 424 -11.15 -7.92 -21.46
C LYS A 424 -12.06 -7.83 -22.69
N ARG A 425 -12.94 -8.82 -22.81
CA ARG A 425 -13.91 -8.93 -23.90
C ARG A 425 -15.29 -9.25 -23.33
N ILE A 426 -16.31 -8.71 -23.99
CA ILE A 426 -17.72 -8.88 -23.62
C ILE A 426 -18.35 -9.87 -24.58
N VAL A 427 -19.04 -10.87 -24.03
CA VAL A 427 -19.92 -11.75 -24.79
C VAL A 427 -21.31 -11.13 -24.78
N LEU A 428 -21.85 -10.85 -25.96
CA LEU A 428 -23.23 -10.37 -26.12
C LEU A 428 -24.07 -11.45 -26.81
N GLN A 429 -25.31 -11.61 -26.35
CA GLN A 429 -26.24 -12.61 -26.83
C GLN A 429 -27.66 -12.02 -26.90
N VAL A 430 -28.41 -12.40 -27.94
CA VAL A 430 -29.83 -12.05 -28.12
C VAL A 430 -30.65 -13.33 -28.22
N TYR A 431 -31.61 -13.53 -27.31
CA TYR A 431 -32.41 -14.77 -27.19
C TYR A 431 -31.54 -16.05 -27.12
N GLU A 432 -32.06 -17.18 -27.59
CA GLU A 432 -31.36 -18.47 -27.65
C GLU A 432 -30.42 -18.60 -28.87
N ASN A 433 -30.16 -17.50 -29.59
CA ASN A 433 -29.29 -17.51 -30.76
C ASN A 433 -27.80 -17.45 -30.39
N LYS A 434 -26.95 -17.44 -31.42
CA LYS A 434 -25.49 -17.36 -31.29
C LYS A 434 -25.06 -16.09 -30.54
N SER A 435 -24.19 -16.28 -29.55
CA SER A 435 -23.46 -15.19 -28.91
C SER A 435 -22.21 -14.83 -29.71
N HIS A 436 -21.81 -13.55 -29.69
CA HIS A 436 -20.54 -13.09 -30.23
C HIS A 436 -19.70 -12.38 -29.17
N VAL A 437 -18.39 -12.35 -29.40
CA VAL A 437 -17.41 -11.74 -28.49
C VAL A 437 -16.95 -10.41 -29.08
N TYR A 438 -16.93 -9.38 -28.25
CA TYR A 438 -16.59 -8.02 -28.62
C TYR A 438 -15.46 -7.49 -27.73
N ASP A 439 -14.52 -6.77 -28.32
CA ASP A 439 -13.45 -6.07 -27.61
C ASP A 439 -13.78 -4.57 -27.54
N PRO A 440 -14.11 -4.03 -26.36
CA PRO A 440 -14.48 -2.62 -26.21
C PRO A 440 -13.36 -1.63 -26.58
N SER A 441 -12.11 -2.07 -26.70
CA SER A 441 -10.99 -1.20 -27.09
C SER A 441 -10.89 -0.97 -28.59
N ILE A 442 -11.51 -1.83 -29.41
CA ILE A 442 -11.44 -1.77 -30.87
C ILE A 442 -12.63 -0.97 -31.40
N LYS A 443 -12.34 0.12 -32.11
CA LYS A 443 -13.37 0.94 -32.77
C LYS A 443 -13.82 0.28 -34.07
N GLY A 444 -15.13 0.22 -34.30
CA GLY A 444 -15.70 -0.24 -35.57
C GLY A 444 -16.96 -1.08 -35.39
N ILE A 445 -17.45 -1.64 -36.50
CA ILE A 445 -18.60 -2.56 -36.50
C ILE A 445 -18.07 -3.98 -36.26
N GLY A 446 -18.47 -4.58 -35.14
CA GLY A 446 -18.15 -5.96 -34.82
C GLY A 446 -19.04 -7.00 -35.53
N PRO A 447 -18.90 -8.29 -35.18
CA PRO A 447 -19.79 -9.34 -35.64
C PRO A 447 -21.26 -9.02 -35.37
N GLN A 448 -22.17 -9.45 -36.24
CA GLN A 448 -23.60 -9.16 -36.10
C GLN A 448 -24.30 -10.22 -35.24
N LEU A 449 -25.14 -9.78 -34.29
CA LEU A 449 -26.07 -10.67 -33.60
C LEU A 449 -27.35 -10.76 -34.44
N VAL A 450 -27.72 -11.99 -34.82
CA VAL A 450 -28.92 -12.26 -35.61
C VAL A 450 -29.86 -13.10 -34.76
N TYR A 451 -31.14 -12.73 -34.76
CA TYR A 451 -32.19 -13.54 -34.18
C TYR A 451 -33.35 -13.69 -35.17
N GLU A 452 -34.00 -14.84 -35.14
CA GLU A 452 -35.18 -15.09 -35.96
C GLU A 452 -36.41 -14.52 -35.27
N ASN A 453 -36.99 -13.47 -35.86
CA ASN A 453 -38.23 -12.86 -35.39
C ASN A 453 -39.44 -13.62 -35.95
N HIS A 454 -39.85 -14.68 -35.26
CA HIS A 454 -41.06 -15.41 -35.63
C HIS A 454 -42.28 -14.73 -35.02
N MET A 455 -42.98 -13.91 -35.80
CA MET A 455 -44.28 -13.40 -35.39
C MET A 455 -45.35 -14.47 -35.64
N TYR A 456 -45.89 -15.05 -34.57
CA TYR A 456 -47.05 -15.94 -34.65
C TYR A 456 -48.32 -15.16 -34.28
N ILE A 457 -49.29 -15.10 -35.20
CA ILE A 457 -50.65 -14.65 -34.88
C ILE A 457 -51.46 -15.91 -34.59
N GLN A 458 -51.80 -16.14 -33.31
CA GLN A 458 -52.70 -17.22 -32.92
C GLN A 458 -54.14 -16.72 -33.03
N LEU A 459 -54.87 -17.21 -34.03
CA LEU A 459 -56.29 -16.91 -34.20
C LEU A 459 -57.11 -17.92 -33.37
N PHE A 460 -57.70 -17.46 -32.28
CA PHE A 460 -58.66 -18.26 -31.52
C PHE A 460 -60.05 -18.10 -32.17
N ALA A 461 -60.62 -19.19 -32.68
CA ALA A 461 -61.96 -19.15 -33.28
C ALA A 461 -62.99 -18.71 -32.23
N SER A 462 -63.57 -17.54 -32.43
CA SER A 462 -64.68 -17.02 -31.61
C SER A 462 -66.01 -17.48 -32.20
N PHE A 463 -66.26 -18.79 -32.26
CA PHE A 463 -67.59 -19.32 -32.58
C PHE A 463 -68.15 -20.04 -31.35
N SER A 464 -68.94 -19.28 -30.59
CA SER A 464 -69.89 -19.83 -29.63
C SER A 464 -71.04 -20.50 -30.41
N SER A 465 -71.10 -21.83 -30.41
CA SER A 465 -72.31 -22.60 -30.08
C SER A 465 -72.14 -24.07 -30.46
N ALA A 466 -72.63 -24.94 -29.57
CA ALA A 466 -72.97 -26.35 -29.75
C ALA A 466 -71.83 -27.39 -29.80
N SER A 467 -71.57 -27.97 -28.62
CA SER A 467 -71.35 -29.40 -28.37
C SER A 467 -70.71 -30.24 -29.48
N ILE A 468 -69.37 -30.26 -29.56
CA ILE A 468 -68.65 -31.42 -30.13
C ILE A 468 -67.46 -31.75 -29.23
N SER A 469 -67.58 -32.89 -28.56
CA SER A 469 -66.51 -33.62 -27.90
C SER A 469 -65.49 -34.11 -28.95
N LYS A 470 -64.43 -33.33 -29.14
CA LYS A 470 -63.06 -33.72 -29.52
C LYS A 470 -62.34 -32.45 -30.00
N ARG A 471 -61.41 -31.94 -29.18
CA ARG A 471 -60.36 -31.05 -29.69
C ARG A 471 -59.43 -31.91 -30.53
N THR A 472 -59.68 -32.02 -31.84
CA THR A 472 -58.70 -32.59 -32.76
C THR A 472 -57.61 -31.55 -33.04
N GLU A 473 -56.39 -32.02 -33.32
CA GLU A 473 -55.19 -31.25 -33.70
C GLU A 473 -55.37 -30.41 -34.99
N GLU A 474 -56.59 -30.33 -35.53
CA GLU A 474 -56.92 -29.64 -36.77
C GLU A 474 -57.26 -28.15 -36.59
N ASN A 475 -57.30 -27.66 -35.35
CA ASN A 475 -57.75 -26.29 -35.03
C ASN A 475 -56.62 -25.32 -34.64
N GLU A 476 -55.35 -25.71 -34.76
CA GLU A 476 -54.20 -24.83 -34.54
C GLU A 476 -53.55 -24.49 -35.89
N LEU A 477 -53.97 -23.35 -36.46
CA LEU A 477 -53.42 -22.83 -37.71
C LEU A 477 -52.48 -21.65 -37.43
N VAL A 478 -51.34 -21.64 -38.11
CA VAL A 478 -50.33 -20.58 -38.07
C VAL A 478 -50.18 -19.95 -39.45
N LEU A 479 -50.02 -18.62 -39.48
CA LEU A 479 -49.73 -17.88 -40.72
C LEU A 479 -48.23 -18.02 -41.04
N GLU A 480 -47.92 -18.65 -42.17
CA GLU A 480 -46.56 -18.81 -42.69
C GLU A 480 -46.34 -17.87 -43.89
N THR A 481 -45.27 -17.08 -43.84
CA THR A 481 -44.91 -16.16 -44.92
C THR A 481 -43.96 -16.86 -45.91
N LEU A 482 -44.37 -16.99 -47.17
CA LEU A 482 -43.53 -17.50 -48.25
C LEU A 482 -42.82 -16.34 -48.98
N GLN A 483 -41.78 -16.67 -49.75
CA GLN A 483 -41.06 -15.68 -50.55
C GLN A 483 -42.02 -14.89 -51.47
N LYS A 484 -41.78 -13.57 -51.56
CA LYS A 484 -42.60 -12.58 -52.29
C LYS A 484 -43.96 -12.24 -51.66
N GLY A 485 -44.03 -12.12 -50.34
CA GLY A 485 -45.13 -11.44 -49.65
C GLY A 485 -46.48 -12.18 -49.68
N LYS A 486 -46.48 -13.48 -49.98
CA LYS A 486 -47.67 -14.33 -49.84
C LYS A 486 -47.70 -14.94 -48.45
N VAL A 487 -48.83 -14.80 -47.77
CA VAL A 487 -49.06 -15.39 -46.44
C VAL A 487 -50.10 -16.51 -46.57
N ILE A 488 -49.79 -17.69 -46.01
CA ILE A 488 -50.68 -18.86 -46.05
C ILE A 488 -51.02 -19.31 -44.62
N LEU A 489 -52.23 -19.83 -44.39
CA LEU A 489 -52.54 -20.53 -43.14
C LEU A 489 -52.13 -22.01 -43.27
N ASN A 490 -51.27 -22.48 -42.38
CA ASN A 490 -50.79 -23.86 -42.31
C ASN A 490 -51.09 -24.50 -40.94
N LYS A 491 -51.17 -25.84 -40.89
CA LYS A 491 -51.30 -26.58 -39.61
C LYS A 491 -50.01 -26.45 -38.80
N GLN A 492 -50.13 -26.18 -37.50
CA GLN A 492 -48.99 -26.06 -36.59
C GLN A 492 -48.27 -27.41 -36.45
N ASN A 493 -47.05 -27.49 -36.99
CA ASN A 493 -46.28 -28.74 -37.03
C ASN A 493 -45.31 -28.81 -35.85
N ARG A 494 -45.70 -29.50 -34.75
CA ARG A 494 -44.93 -29.58 -33.49
C ARG A 494 -43.64 -30.40 -33.56
N GLN A 495 -43.36 -31.09 -34.67
CA GLN A 495 -42.16 -31.94 -34.81
C GLN A 495 -40.84 -31.17 -35.07
N ARG A 496 -40.87 -29.83 -35.16
CA ARG A 496 -39.64 -29.00 -35.25
C ARG A 496 -39.12 -28.51 -33.90
N GLU A 497 -39.83 -28.76 -32.80
CA GLU A 497 -39.32 -28.48 -31.45
C GLU A 497 -38.38 -29.62 -31.04
N SER A 498 -37.07 -29.40 -31.19
CA SER A 498 -36.09 -30.19 -30.46
C SER A 498 -36.29 -29.91 -28.96
N THR A 499 -36.72 -30.95 -28.26
CA THR A 499 -36.95 -31.08 -26.82
C THR A 499 -35.99 -30.24 -25.96
N VAL A 500 -36.48 -29.21 -25.28
CA VAL A 500 -35.89 -28.67 -24.05
C VAL A 500 -37.01 -28.23 -23.11
N ASP A 501 -36.96 -28.72 -21.87
CA ASP A 501 -37.97 -28.55 -20.84
C ASP A 501 -38.33 -27.08 -20.57
N ILE A 502 -39.62 -26.76 -20.74
CA ILE A 502 -40.21 -25.50 -20.30
C ILE A 502 -40.39 -25.58 -18.78
N VAL A 503 -39.42 -25.07 -18.01
CA VAL A 503 -39.69 -24.65 -16.64
C VAL A 503 -40.44 -23.32 -16.70
N GLN A 504 -41.77 -23.39 -16.74
CA GLN A 504 -42.65 -22.23 -16.56
C GLN A 504 -42.39 -21.61 -15.17
N ARG A 505 -41.56 -20.56 -15.10
CA ARG A 505 -41.65 -19.61 -13.98
C ARG A 505 -42.71 -18.57 -14.33
N ARG A 506 -43.88 -18.79 -13.74
CA ARG A 506 -45.03 -17.89 -13.68
C ARG A 506 -44.59 -16.61 -12.96
N VAL A 507 -44.22 -15.56 -13.69
CA VAL A 507 -44.07 -14.22 -13.10
C VAL A 507 -45.48 -13.70 -12.86
N HIS A 508 -45.88 -13.67 -11.59
CA HIS A 508 -47.08 -12.98 -11.15
C HIS A 508 -46.98 -11.51 -11.55
N ARG A 509 -47.94 -11.08 -12.39
CA ARG A 509 -48.22 -9.67 -12.66
C ARG A 509 -48.96 -9.13 -11.44
N GLU A 510 -48.33 -8.24 -10.68
CA GLU A 510 -49.02 -7.39 -9.72
C GLU A 510 -48.33 -6.02 -9.70
N TYR A 511 -49.16 -4.98 -9.80
CA TYR A 511 -48.88 -3.54 -9.69
C TYR A 511 -48.13 -2.83 -10.83
N TRP A 512 -48.91 -2.34 -11.79
CA TRP A 512 -48.72 -1.03 -12.41
C TRP A 512 -50.10 -0.34 -12.47
N ASP A 513 -50.44 0.39 -11.41
CA ASP A 513 -51.32 1.55 -11.44
C ASP A 513 -50.63 2.59 -10.55
N ASP A 514 -49.87 3.49 -11.18
CA ASP A 514 -49.88 4.94 -10.95
C ASP A 514 -48.67 5.62 -11.60
N VAL A 515 -48.99 6.71 -12.32
CA VAL A 515 -48.17 7.73 -13.03
C VAL A 515 -47.81 7.45 -14.49
#